data_AF-C3RWI8-F1
#
_entry.id   AF-C3RWI8-F1
#
_cell.length_a   1.000
_cell.length_b   1.000
_cell.length_c   1.000
_cell.angle_alpha   90.00
_cell.angle_beta   90.00
_cell.angle_gamma   90.00
#
_symmetry.space_group_name_H-M   'P 1'
#
loop_
_entity.id
_entity.type
_entity.pdbx_description
1 polymer ?
#
loop_
_entity_poly.entity_id
_entity_poly.type
_entity_poly.pdbx_seq_one_letter_code
_entity_poly.pdbx_strand_id
1 'polypeptide(L)'
;LTMDEVKDGLRYIFQTENRATMCVSGSAHAGMEAMLSNLLEEGDRVLIAVNGIWAERAVEMSTRYGADVRTIEGPADRPFSLETLARAIELHQPKCLFLTHGDSSSGLLQPLEGVGQICHQHDCLLIVDAVASLCGVPFYMDKWEVDAVYTGAQKVLGAPPGITPISISPRALDVIRNRRTKSKVFYWDLLLLGNK
;
A
#
# COMPACT_ATOMS: atom_id res chain seq x y z
N LEU A 1 -19.41 16.45 7.27
CA LEU A 1 -18.84 15.10 7.34
C LEU A 1 -18.11 14.97 8.66
N THR A 2 -18.58 14.11 9.54
CA THR A 2 -17.82 13.70 10.73
C THR A 2 -16.66 12.78 10.30
N MET A 3 -15.70 12.53 11.20
CA MET A 3 -14.63 11.57 10.91
C MET A 3 -15.18 10.15 10.70
N ASP A 4 -16.27 9.79 11.40
CA ASP A 4 -16.89 8.47 11.28
C ASP A 4 -17.57 8.27 9.92
N GLU A 5 -18.30 9.28 9.44
CA GLU A 5 -18.90 9.25 8.10
C GLU A 5 -17.84 9.12 7.00
N VAL A 6 -16.68 9.77 7.18
CA VAL A 6 -15.53 9.59 6.27
C VAL A 6 -15.07 8.14 6.31
N LYS A 7 -14.85 7.55 7.50
CA LYS A 7 -14.41 6.14 7.61
C LYS A 7 -15.39 5.17 6.94
N ASP A 8 -16.68 5.40 7.07
CA ASP A 8 -17.71 4.57 6.42
C ASP A 8 -17.65 4.71 4.89
N GLY A 9 -17.51 5.95 4.38
CA GLY A 9 -17.30 6.20 2.96
C GLY A 9 -16.01 5.57 2.43
N LEU A 10 -14.92 5.63 3.21
CA LEU A 10 -13.64 5.01 2.86
C LEU A 10 -13.75 3.49 2.78
N ARG A 11 -14.40 2.85 3.74
CA ARG A 11 -14.70 1.41 3.72
C ARG A 11 -15.50 1.03 2.48
N TYR A 12 -16.49 1.85 2.12
CA TYR A 12 -17.25 1.65 0.88
C TYR A 12 -16.38 1.76 -0.37
N ILE A 13 -15.61 2.84 -0.56
CA ILE A 13 -14.84 3.01 -1.81
C ILE A 13 -13.67 2.03 -1.94
N PHE A 14 -13.07 1.59 -0.83
CA PHE A 14 -12.05 0.53 -0.83
C PHE A 14 -12.66 -0.87 -0.88
N GLN A 15 -13.98 -1.01 -0.66
CA GLN A 15 -14.68 -2.29 -0.52
C GLN A 15 -14.02 -3.16 0.57
N THR A 16 -14.00 -2.63 1.78
CA THR A 16 -13.39 -3.26 2.96
C THR A 16 -14.21 -3.09 4.22
N GLU A 17 -14.15 -4.05 5.13
CA GLU A 17 -14.68 -3.97 6.49
C GLU A 17 -13.62 -3.54 7.52
N ASN A 18 -12.40 -3.21 7.08
CA ASN A 18 -11.29 -2.88 7.95
C ASN A 18 -11.62 -1.72 8.89
N ARG A 19 -11.53 -1.99 10.20
CA ARG A 19 -11.71 -0.97 11.25
C ARG A 19 -10.59 0.06 11.21
N ALA A 20 -9.37 -0.36 10.88
CA ALA A 20 -8.19 0.50 10.69
C ALA A 20 -8.21 1.19 9.31
N THR A 21 -9.32 1.87 9.04
CA THR A 21 -9.52 2.75 7.88
C THR A 21 -9.55 4.19 8.38
N MET A 22 -8.71 5.05 7.84
CA MET A 22 -8.50 6.42 8.34
C MET A 22 -7.90 7.32 7.26
N CYS A 23 -7.50 8.54 7.63
CA CYS A 23 -6.78 9.45 6.76
C CYS A 23 -5.42 9.83 7.37
N VAL A 24 -4.40 9.93 6.51
CA VAL A 24 -3.14 10.59 6.82
C VAL A 24 -3.24 12.05 6.43
N SER A 25 -2.82 12.94 7.34
CA SER A 25 -2.80 14.40 7.13
C SER A 25 -1.61 14.82 6.24
N GLY A 26 -1.71 14.52 4.95
CA GLY A 26 -0.72 14.88 3.93
C GLY A 26 -1.20 14.49 2.53
N SER A 27 -0.42 14.85 1.50
CA SER A 27 -0.66 14.39 0.12
C SER A 27 -0.40 12.88 -0.02
N ALA A 28 -0.76 12.28 -1.15
CA ALA A 28 -0.70 10.83 -1.35
C ALA A 28 0.66 10.17 -1.05
N HIS A 29 1.78 10.91 -1.22
CA HIS A 29 3.10 10.43 -0.81
C HIS A 29 3.16 10.15 0.71
N ALA A 30 2.45 10.90 1.54
CA ALA A 30 2.35 10.63 2.97
C ALA A 30 1.64 9.30 3.26
N GLY A 31 0.74 8.84 2.39
CA GLY A 31 0.16 7.50 2.47
C GLY A 31 1.21 6.42 2.22
N MET A 32 2.01 6.57 1.15
CA MET A 32 3.15 5.69 0.85
C MET A 32 4.15 5.66 2.02
N GLU A 33 4.57 6.82 2.52
CA GLU A 33 5.46 6.96 3.67
C GLU A 33 4.89 6.29 4.93
N ALA A 34 3.58 6.47 5.20
CA ALA A 34 2.91 5.86 6.34
C ALA A 34 2.93 4.33 6.24
N MET A 35 2.63 3.76 5.08
CA MET A 35 2.68 2.30 4.89
C MET A 35 4.09 1.75 5.11
N LEU A 36 5.09 2.33 4.44
CA LEU A 36 6.45 1.84 4.48
C LEU A 36 7.06 1.98 5.88
N SER A 37 6.92 3.14 6.53
CA SER A 37 7.49 3.37 7.87
C SER A 37 6.82 2.56 9.00
N ASN A 38 5.55 2.20 8.84
CA ASN A 38 4.81 1.44 9.85
C ASN A 38 4.97 -0.08 9.68
N LEU A 39 5.07 -0.58 8.44
CA LEU A 39 5.14 -2.01 8.14
C LEU A 39 6.58 -2.54 8.08
N LEU A 40 7.57 -1.67 7.85
CA LEU A 40 8.98 -2.04 7.79
C LEU A 40 9.75 -1.59 9.03
N GLU A 41 10.63 -2.47 9.49
CA GLU A 41 11.73 -2.20 10.40
C GLU A 41 13.05 -2.20 9.62
N GLU A 42 14.11 -1.74 10.27
CA GLU A 42 15.45 -1.76 9.68
C GLU A 42 15.90 -3.20 9.38
N GLY A 43 16.34 -3.45 8.15
CA GLY A 43 16.71 -4.78 7.65
C GLY A 43 15.53 -5.64 7.17
N ASP A 44 14.27 -5.22 7.33
CA ASP A 44 13.15 -5.95 6.75
C ASP A 44 13.23 -5.91 5.23
N ARG A 45 12.94 -7.05 4.59
CA ARG A 45 12.91 -7.14 3.13
C ARG A 45 11.58 -6.63 2.58
N VAL A 46 11.66 -5.70 1.63
CA VAL A 46 10.50 -5.26 0.82
C VAL A 46 10.79 -5.55 -0.63
N LEU A 47 9.83 -6.19 -1.31
CA LEU A 47 9.86 -6.38 -2.75
C LEU A 47 9.01 -5.30 -3.42
N ILE A 48 9.57 -4.62 -4.41
CA ILE A 48 8.89 -3.54 -5.13
C ILE A 48 8.90 -3.87 -6.62
N ALA A 49 7.73 -3.94 -7.24
CA ALA A 49 7.63 -4.14 -8.68
C ALA A 49 7.74 -2.78 -9.40
N VAL A 50 8.86 -2.56 -10.07
CA VAL A 50 9.23 -1.25 -10.65
C VAL A 50 8.97 -1.26 -12.15
N ASN A 51 7.89 -0.58 -12.56
CA ASN A 51 7.57 -0.26 -13.95
C ASN A 51 7.07 1.18 -14.12
N GLY A 52 7.39 2.07 -13.18
CA GLY A 52 6.97 3.48 -13.21
C GLY A 52 7.47 4.28 -12.01
N ILE A 53 7.30 5.60 -12.09
CA ILE A 53 7.86 6.55 -11.12
C ILE A 53 7.39 6.33 -9.68
N TRP A 54 6.17 5.83 -9.48
CA TRP A 54 5.62 5.61 -8.13
C TRP A 54 6.34 4.50 -7.39
N ALA A 55 6.75 3.45 -8.11
CA ALA A 55 7.55 2.37 -7.56
C ALA A 55 8.99 2.84 -7.24
N GLU A 56 9.58 3.71 -8.07
CA GLU A 56 10.88 4.33 -7.79
C GLU A 56 10.84 5.17 -6.48
N ARG A 57 9.72 5.88 -6.24
CA ARG A 57 9.52 6.60 -4.97
C ARG A 57 9.43 5.64 -3.78
N ALA A 58 8.74 4.52 -3.93
CA ALA A 58 8.67 3.51 -2.88
C ALA A 58 10.05 2.88 -2.59
N VAL A 59 10.89 2.66 -3.61
CA VAL A 59 12.30 2.23 -3.46
C VAL A 59 13.09 3.25 -2.64
N GLU A 60 13.01 4.53 -3.00
CA GLU A 60 13.73 5.60 -2.31
C GLU A 60 13.30 5.72 -0.83
N MET A 61 11.99 5.72 -0.56
CA MET A 61 11.46 5.78 0.80
C MET A 61 11.86 4.56 1.62
N SER A 62 11.72 3.35 1.07
CA SER A 62 12.09 2.11 1.75
C SER A 62 13.58 2.07 2.09
N THR A 63 14.43 2.54 1.17
CA THR A 63 15.87 2.68 1.39
C THR A 63 16.16 3.64 2.54
N ARG A 64 15.49 4.81 2.58
CA ARG A 64 15.62 5.79 3.68
C ARG A 64 15.16 5.25 5.02
N TYR A 65 14.15 4.37 5.03
CA TYR A 65 13.72 3.69 6.25
C TYR A 65 14.64 2.55 6.69
N GLY A 66 15.65 2.19 5.89
CA GLY A 66 16.64 1.17 6.22
C GLY A 66 16.17 -0.25 5.90
N ALA A 67 15.18 -0.40 5.01
CA ALA A 67 14.75 -1.71 4.54
C ALA A 67 15.79 -2.34 3.58
N ASP A 68 15.81 -3.67 3.49
CA ASP A 68 16.51 -4.41 2.44
C ASP A 68 15.61 -4.43 1.19
N VAL A 69 15.82 -3.46 0.30
CA VAL A 69 14.97 -3.26 -0.88
C VAL A 69 15.35 -4.22 -1.99
N ARG A 70 14.38 -5.04 -2.41
CA ARG A 70 14.46 -5.92 -3.58
C ARG A 70 13.52 -5.39 -4.65
N THR A 71 13.97 -5.44 -5.90
CA THR A 71 13.19 -4.96 -7.04
C THR A 71 13.03 -6.06 -8.08
N ILE A 72 11.90 -6.03 -8.76
CA ILE A 72 11.76 -6.61 -10.09
C ILE A 72 11.44 -5.48 -11.05
N GLU A 73 12.16 -5.44 -12.17
CA GLU A 73 11.95 -4.42 -13.19
C GLU A 73 11.03 -4.95 -14.29
N GLY A 74 10.15 -4.08 -14.78
CA GLY A 74 9.23 -4.36 -15.88
C GLY A 74 9.12 -3.14 -16.80
N PRO A 75 8.73 -3.34 -18.06
CA PRO A 75 8.51 -2.23 -18.97
C PRO A 75 7.26 -1.44 -18.56
N ALA A 76 7.29 -0.11 -18.72
CA ALA A 76 6.23 0.78 -18.25
C ALA A 76 4.87 0.59 -18.95
N ASP A 77 4.84 -0.14 -20.08
CA ASP A 77 3.67 -0.38 -20.92
C ASP A 77 3.05 -1.78 -20.73
N ARG A 78 3.60 -2.62 -19.84
CA ARG A 78 3.04 -3.95 -19.55
C ARG A 78 2.97 -4.24 -18.05
N PRO A 79 1.91 -4.92 -17.59
CA PRO A 79 1.79 -5.30 -16.19
C PRO A 79 2.72 -6.48 -15.87
N PHE A 80 3.00 -6.67 -14.59
CA PHE A 80 3.61 -7.89 -14.09
C PHE A 80 2.58 -9.03 -14.07
N SER A 81 2.99 -10.21 -14.56
CA SER A 81 2.16 -11.41 -14.47
C SER A 81 2.22 -12.01 -13.07
N LEU A 82 1.20 -12.80 -12.69
CA LEU A 82 1.19 -13.51 -11.40
C LEU A 82 2.41 -14.43 -11.25
N GLU A 83 2.84 -15.10 -12.31
CA GLU A 83 4.01 -15.98 -12.30
C GLU A 83 5.31 -15.20 -12.08
N THR A 84 5.36 -13.95 -12.55
CA THR A 84 6.53 -13.08 -12.32
C THR A 84 6.57 -12.63 -10.87
N LEU A 85 5.43 -12.22 -10.31
CA LEU A 85 5.31 -11.84 -8.91
C LEU A 85 5.58 -13.03 -7.97
N ALA A 86 5.00 -14.20 -8.25
CA ALA A 86 5.19 -15.42 -7.47
C ALA A 86 6.67 -15.82 -7.38
N ARG A 87 7.35 -15.93 -8.52
CA ARG A 87 8.78 -16.26 -8.55
C ARG A 87 9.64 -15.27 -7.77
N ALA A 88 9.28 -13.98 -7.82
CA ALA A 88 10.01 -12.94 -7.10
C ALA A 88 9.77 -13.01 -5.58
N ILE A 89 8.53 -13.26 -5.15
CA ILE A 89 8.19 -13.49 -3.74
C ILE A 89 8.92 -14.73 -3.23
N GLU A 90 8.89 -15.85 -3.96
CA GLU A 90 9.61 -17.08 -3.63
C GLU A 90 11.12 -16.84 -3.49
N LEU A 91 11.72 -16.11 -4.43
CA LEU A 91 13.15 -15.84 -4.44
C LEU A 91 13.59 -14.94 -3.28
N HIS A 92 12.84 -13.89 -2.99
CA HIS A 92 13.27 -12.84 -2.07
C HIS A 92 12.73 -13.02 -0.64
N GLN A 93 11.69 -13.84 -0.45
CA GLN A 93 10.99 -14.01 0.83
C GLN A 93 10.76 -12.66 1.53
N PRO A 94 10.05 -11.71 0.88
CA PRO A 94 9.88 -10.36 1.39
C PRO A 94 8.80 -10.30 2.48
N LYS A 95 8.97 -9.40 3.44
CA LYS A 95 7.92 -9.09 4.42
C LYS A 95 6.74 -8.37 3.78
N CYS A 96 7.00 -7.50 2.82
CA CYS A 96 5.99 -6.75 2.07
C CYS A 96 6.27 -6.79 0.56
N LEU A 97 5.23 -6.90 -0.25
CA LEU A 97 5.22 -6.58 -1.67
C LEU A 97 4.53 -5.23 -1.86
N PHE A 98 5.15 -4.33 -2.62
CA PHE A 98 4.54 -3.07 -3.06
C PHE A 98 4.19 -3.13 -4.55
N LEU A 99 2.94 -2.80 -4.89
CA LEU A 99 2.45 -2.67 -6.26
C LEU A 99 1.73 -1.33 -6.51
N THR A 100 1.97 -0.76 -7.68
CA THR A 100 1.16 0.33 -8.22
C THR A 100 -0.03 -0.25 -8.98
N HIS A 101 -1.27 0.01 -8.54
CA HIS A 101 -2.47 -0.50 -9.23
C HIS A 101 -2.72 0.26 -10.53
N GLY A 102 -2.90 1.58 -10.45
CA GLY A 102 -3.02 2.46 -11.62
C GLY A 102 -1.84 3.39 -11.69
N ASP A 103 -0.99 3.25 -12.70
CA ASP A 103 0.18 4.11 -12.87
C ASP A 103 -0.18 5.34 -13.70
N SER A 104 -0.26 6.51 -13.06
CA SER A 104 -0.59 7.75 -13.77
C SER A 104 0.52 8.31 -14.65
N SER A 105 1.74 7.77 -14.59
CA SER A 105 2.87 8.20 -15.44
C SER A 105 2.88 7.49 -16.78
N SER A 106 2.35 6.26 -16.86
CA SER A 106 2.26 5.47 -18.09
C SER A 106 0.82 5.21 -18.58
N GLY A 107 -0.17 5.33 -17.71
CA GLY A 107 -1.56 4.94 -17.99
C GLY A 107 -1.82 3.43 -17.84
N LEU A 108 -0.86 2.68 -17.28
CA LEU A 108 -0.95 1.24 -17.09
C LEU A 108 -1.85 0.87 -15.90
N LEU A 109 -2.63 -0.20 -16.06
CA LEU A 109 -3.39 -0.83 -14.98
C LEU A 109 -2.81 -2.22 -14.68
N GLN A 110 -2.36 -2.43 -13.45
CA GLN A 110 -1.84 -3.70 -12.95
C GLN A 110 -2.98 -4.58 -12.40
N PRO A 111 -3.24 -5.77 -12.95
CA PRO A 111 -4.18 -6.72 -12.34
C PRO A 111 -3.73 -7.14 -10.93
N LEU A 112 -4.68 -7.28 -10.00
CA LEU A 112 -4.41 -7.61 -8.60
C LEU A 112 -5.02 -8.94 -8.15
N GLU A 113 -5.92 -9.52 -8.93
CA GLU A 113 -6.57 -10.79 -8.65
C GLU A 113 -5.52 -11.90 -8.44
N GLY A 114 -5.55 -12.55 -7.27
CA GLY A 114 -4.64 -13.63 -6.92
C GLY A 114 -3.29 -13.19 -6.35
N VAL A 115 -2.93 -11.90 -6.42
CA VAL A 115 -1.65 -11.40 -5.88
C VAL A 115 -1.62 -11.54 -4.35
N GLY A 116 -2.68 -11.10 -3.66
CA GLY A 116 -2.76 -11.17 -2.20
C GLY A 116 -2.64 -12.60 -1.68
N GLN A 117 -3.33 -13.54 -2.34
CA GLN A 117 -3.24 -14.97 -2.02
C GLN A 117 -1.81 -15.52 -2.12
N ILE A 118 -1.07 -15.16 -3.18
CA ILE A 118 0.35 -15.57 -3.33
C ILE A 118 1.19 -14.93 -2.22
N CYS A 119 0.97 -13.65 -1.89
CA CYS A 119 1.68 -12.99 -0.81
C CYS A 119 1.44 -13.72 0.53
N HIS A 120 0.19 -14.04 0.86
CA HIS A 120 -0.19 -14.66 2.12
C HIS A 120 0.36 -16.08 2.27
N GLN A 121 0.45 -16.84 1.18
CA GLN A 121 1.12 -18.16 1.15
C GLN A 121 2.60 -18.10 1.57
N HIS A 122 3.23 -16.93 1.41
CA HIS A 122 4.64 -16.68 1.75
C HIS A 122 4.83 -15.74 2.94
N ASP A 123 3.81 -15.60 3.79
CA ASP A 123 3.82 -14.71 4.96
C ASP A 123 4.09 -13.22 4.61
N CYS A 124 3.87 -12.83 3.36
CA CYS A 124 4.11 -11.50 2.81
C CYS A 124 2.84 -10.63 2.86
N LEU A 125 2.98 -9.35 3.19
CA LEU A 125 1.90 -8.37 3.13
C LEU A 125 1.82 -7.71 1.74
N LEU A 126 0.62 -7.52 1.21
CA LEU A 126 0.40 -6.78 -0.03
C LEU A 126 0.06 -5.31 0.22
N ILE A 127 0.94 -4.40 -0.20
CA ILE A 127 0.76 -2.94 -0.17
C ILE A 127 0.41 -2.46 -1.59
N VAL A 128 -0.68 -1.71 -1.74
CA VAL A 128 -1.17 -1.23 -3.03
C VAL A 128 -1.32 0.29 -3.06
N ASP A 129 -0.67 0.93 -4.04
CA ASP A 129 -0.98 2.29 -4.45
C ASP A 129 -2.23 2.30 -5.35
N ALA A 130 -3.34 2.81 -4.82
CA ALA A 130 -4.59 2.98 -5.56
C ALA A 130 -4.92 4.45 -5.83
N VAL A 131 -3.92 5.33 -5.86
CA VAL A 131 -4.11 6.79 -5.99
C VAL A 131 -4.80 7.17 -7.29
N ALA A 132 -4.38 6.57 -8.41
CA ALA A 132 -4.94 6.91 -9.72
C ALA A 132 -6.07 5.97 -10.19
N SER A 133 -6.29 4.83 -9.51
CA SER A 133 -7.25 3.81 -9.94
C SER A 133 -8.56 3.80 -9.15
N LEU A 134 -8.54 4.10 -7.85
CA LEU A 134 -9.72 3.97 -7.00
C LEU A 134 -10.88 4.82 -7.52
N CYS A 135 -12.09 4.26 -7.51
CA CYS A 135 -13.32 4.82 -8.10
C CYS A 135 -13.31 4.98 -9.63
N GLY A 136 -12.18 4.74 -10.32
CA GLY A 136 -12.10 4.76 -11.79
C GLY A 136 -12.23 3.36 -12.42
N VAL A 137 -11.83 2.33 -11.68
CA VAL A 137 -11.93 0.92 -12.05
C VAL A 137 -12.37 0.10 -10.83
N PRO A 138 -12.85 -1.15 -11.01
CA PRO A 138 -13.14 -2.03 -9.88
C PRO A 138 -11.93 -2.20 -8.96
N PHE A 139 -12.18 -2.16 -7.64
CA PHE A 139 -11.19 -2.39 -6.61
C PHE A 139 -11.86 -3.03 -5.41
N TYR A 140 -11.33 -4.16 -4.93
CA TYR A 140 -11.92 -4.92 -3.84
C TYR A 140 -10.85 -5.33 -2.82
N MET A 141 -10.54 -4.46 -1.86
CA MET A 141 -9.44 -4.66 -0.92
C MET A 141 -9.52 -6.02 -0.22
N ASP A 142 -10.65 -6.32 0.43
CA ASP A 142 -10.79 -7.55 1.23
C ASP A 142 -10.82 -8.80 0.32
N LYS A 143 -11.56 -8.71 -0.80
CA LYS A 143 -11.69 -9.83 -1.76
C LYS A 143 -10.37 -10.16 -2.45
N TRP A 144 -9.50 -9.17 -2.66
CA TRP A 144 -8.19 -9.35 -3.30
C TRP A 144 -7.06 -9.58 -2.30
N GLU A 145 -7.39 -9.76 -1.01
CA GLU A 145 -6.42 -10.03 0.05
C GLU A 145 -5.32 -8.94 0.12
N VAL A 146 -5.71 -7.68 -0.08
CA VAL A 146 -4.82 -6.51 0.05
C VAL A 146 -4.69 -6.12 1.52
N ASP A 147 -3.46 -6.05 2.01
CA ASP A 147 -3.18 -5.76 3.42
C ASP A 147 -3.08 -4.28 3.75
N ALA A 148 -2.67 -3.47 2.78
CA ALA A 148 -2.51 -2.04 2.95
C ALA A 148 -2.81 -1.32 1.64
N VAL A 149 -3.66 -0.31 1.70
CA VAL A 149 -4.02 0.51 0.54
C VAL A 149 -4.07 1.98 0.92
N TYR A 150 -3.74 2.83 -0.05
CA TYR A 150 -3.97 4.27 0.04
C TYR A 150 -4.45 4.83 -1.31
N THR A 151 -5.13 5.99 -1.26
CA THR A 151 -5.51 6.73 -2.46
C THR A 151 -5.31 8.24 -2.30
N GLY A 152 -5.45 9.02 -3.37
CA GLY A 152 -5.31 10.47 -3.35
C GLY A 152 -6.66 11.18 -3.47
N ALA A 153 -6.92 12.13 -2.58
CA ALA A 153 -8.13 12.95 -2.60
C ALA A 153 -8.34 13.69 -3.95
N GLN A 154 -7.25 14.18 -4.55
CA GLN A 154 -7.26 15.01 -5.76
C GLN A 154 -7.23 14.26 -7.10
N LYS A 155 -7.51 12.97 -7.09
CA LYS A 155 -7.61 12.15 -8.32
C LYS A 155 -9.07 11.92 -8.65
N VAL A 156 -9.50 10.68 -8.84
CA VAL A 156 -10.86 10.34 -9.26
C VAL A 156 -11.92 10.84 -8.27
N LEU A 157 -11.57 10.95 -6.98
CA LEU A 157 -12.45 11.47 -5.94
C LEU A 157 -12.82 12.96 -6.11
N GLY A 158 -12.05 13.74 -6.88
CA GLY A 158 -12.37 15.15 -7.15
C GLY A 158 -12.32 16.08 -5.93
N ALA A 159 -11.67 15.66 -4.84
CA ALA A 159 -11.53 16.45 -3.62
C ALA A 159 -10.21 17.27 -3.63
N PRO A 160 -10.08 18.32 -2.80
CA PRO A 160 -8.82 19.06 -2.70
C PRO A 160 -7.63 18.19 -2.25
N PRO A 161 -6.39 18.47 -2.73
CA PRO A 161 -5.20 17.76 -2.26
C PRO A 161 -4.88 18.09 -0.80
N GLY A 162 -4.16 17.18 -0.13
CA GLY A 162 -3.59 17.42 1.21
C GLY A 162 -4.10 16.49 2.31
N ILE A 163 -5.01 15.57 1.98
CA ILE A 163 -5.43 14.47 2.86
C ILE A 163 -5.40 13.16 2.07
N THR A 164 -4.97 12.08 2.72
CA THR A 164 -4.73 10.79 2.06
C THR A 164 -5.51 9.69 2.76
N PRO A 165 -6.60 9.19 2.17
CA PRO A 165 -7.30 8.03 2.67
C PRO A 165 -6.43 6.78 2.64
N ILE A 166 -6.47 6.01 3.73
CA ILE A 166 -5.74 4.76 3.89
C ILE A 166 -6.61 3.69 4.55
N SER A 167 -6.27 2.42 4.32
CA SER A 167 -6.81 1.30 5.08
C SER A 167 -5.76 0.20 5.21
N ILE A 168 -5.75 -0.48 6.37
CA ILE A 168 -4.90 -1.65 6.62
C ILE A 168 -5.71 -2.82 7.20
N SER A 169 -5.33 -4.03 6.81
CA SER A 169 -5.93 -5.28 7.27
C SER A 169 -5.61 -5.56 8.75
N PRO A 170 -6.35 -6.47 9.41
CA PRO A 170 -6.00 -6.93 10.75
C PRO A 170 -4.58 -7.51 10.82
N ARG A 171 -4.18 -8.24 9.77
CA ARG A 171 -2.84 -8.84 9.63
C ARG A 171 -1.74 -7.77 9.60
N ALA A 172 -1.91 -6.73 8.78
CA ALA A 172 -1.01 -5.58 8.76
C ALA A 172 -0.98 -4.85 10.11
N LEU A 173 -2.13 -4.62 10.73
CA LEU A 173 -2.21 -3.97 12.04
C LEU A 173 -1.46 -4.77 13.13
N ASP A 174 -1.59 -6.09 13.12
CA ASP A 174 -0.88 -6.95 14.07
C ASP A 174 0.63 -6.96 13.84
N VAL A 175 1.10 -6.85 12.59
CA VAL A 175 2.53 -6.63 12.29
C VAL A 175 3.02 -5.31 12.90
N ILE A 176 2.25 -4.22 12.78
CA ILE A 176 2.61 -2.92 13.36
C ILE A 176 2.63 -3.00 14.90
N ARG A 177 1.71 -3.75 15.53
CA ARG A 177 1.68 -3.92 17.00
C ARG A 177 2.85 -4.75 17.54
N ASN A 178 3.33 -5.73 16.77
CA ASN A 178 4.36 -6.67 17.19
C ASN A 178 5.78 -6.30 16.75
N ARG A 179 5.96 -5.12 16.12
CA ARG A 179 7.27 -4.61 15.73
C ARG A 179 8.19 -4.42 16.96
N ARG A 180 9.50 -4.58 16.76
CA ARG A 180 10.51 -4.52 17.84
C ARG A 180 10.94 -3.10 18.18
N THR A 181 10.92 -2.22 17.18
CA THR A 181 11.34 -0.82 17.26
C THR A 181 10.17 0.11 16.98
N LYS A 182 10.15 1.34 17.50
CA LYS A 182 9.09 2.31 17.15
C LYS A 182 9.22 2.73 15.68
N SER A 183 8.11 3.07 15.03
CA SER A 183 8.15 3.69 13.70
C SER A 183 8.94 4.99 13.74
N LYS A 184 9.69 5.28 12.67
CA LYS A 184 10.62 6.42 12.62
C LYS A 184 9.91 7.78 12.61
N VAL A 185 8.61 7.82 12.28
CA VAL A 185 7.85 9.07 12.15
C VAL A 185 6.62 9.05 13.05
N PHE A 186 6.61 9.92 14.06
CA PHE A 186 5.47 10.09 14.96
C PHE A 186 4.21 10.60 14.24
N TYR A 187 4.37 11.52 13.29
CA TYR A 187 3.25 12.23 12.64
C TYR A 187 2.28 11.29 11.89
N TRP A 188 2.73 10.10 11.48
CA TRP A 188 1.90 9.08 10.87
C TRP A 188 2.13 7.68 11.47
N ASP A 189 2.39 7.61 12.78
CA ASP A 189 2.32 6.36 13.53
C ASP A 189 0.86 5.87 13.55
N LEU A 190 0.60 4.74 12.89
CA LEU A 190 -0.75 4.23 12.67
C LEU A 190 -1.42 3.69 13.94
N LEU A 191 -0.62 3.31 14.96
CA LEU A 191 -1.17 2.94 16.26
C LEU A 191 -1.71 4.16 17.02
N LEU A 192 -1.20 5.36 16.73
CA LEU A 192 -1.66 6.60 17.34
C LEU A 192 -2.81 7.26 16.55
N LEU A 193 -2.76 7.20 15.22
CA LEU A 193 -3.80 7.76 14.35
C LEU A 193 -5.13 6.98 14.43
N GLY A 194 -5.07 5.66 14.61
CA GLY A 194 -6.24 4.78 14.64
C GLY A 194 -6.93 4.64 16.01
N ASN A 195 -6.38 5.24 17.07
CA ASN A 195 -6.79 5.02 18.47
C ASN A 195 -7.96 5.91 18.95
N LYS A 196 -8.86 6.30 18.04
CA LYS A 196 -10.16 6.89 18.38
C LYS A 196 -11.29 6.24 17.59
#